data_AF-A0A7W2FVE6-F1
#
_entry.id   AF-A0A7W2FVE6-F1
#
_cell.length_a   1.000
_cell.length_b   1.000
_cell.length_c   1.000
_cell.angle_alpha   90.00
_cell.angle_beta   90.00
_cell.angle_gamma   90.00
#
_symmetry.space_group_name_H-M   'P 1'
#
loop_
_entity.id
_entity.type
_entity.pdbx_description
1 polymer ?
#
loop_
_entity_poly.entity_id
_entity_poly.type
_entity_poly.pdbx_seq_one_letter_code
_entity_poly.pdbx_strand_id
1 'polypeptide(L)' 'KDKGIVKQFNTKTHPDFSSNNIRVITEDVYGNLWLGTENEGLIKLNVSTGLITPYKKKEKDNNSLSNNNIKSLYYGP' A
#
# COMPACT_ATOMS: atom_id res chain seq x y z
N LYS A 1 -7.30 0.20 -31.49
CA LYS A 1 -6.94 1.09 -30.35
C LYS A 1 -7.46 0.42 -29.10
N ASP A 2 -6.78 -0.65 -28.68
CA ASP A 2 -7.08 -1.35 -27.45
C ASP A 2 -6.76 -0.40 -26.30
N LYS A 3 -7.83 0.02 -25.61
CA LYS A 3 -7.76 0.89 -24.44
C LYS A 3 -6.92 0.13 -23.42
N GLY A 4 -5.68 0.56 -23.23
CA GLY A 4 -4.70 -0.07 -22.35
C GLY A 4 -5.34 -0.45 -21.01
N ILE A 5 -5.03 -1.65 -20.53
CA ILE A 5 -5.62 -2.22 -19.33
C ILE A 5 -5.39 -1.27 -18.15
N VAL A 6 -6.42 -0.53 -17.72
CA VAL A 6 -6.40 0.24 -16.48
C VAL A 6 -7.02 -0.63 -15.40
N LYS A 7 -6.19 -1.32 -14.61
CA LYS A 7 -6.63 -1.90 -13.33
C LYS A 7 -6.68 -0.77 -12.30
N GLN A 8 -7.79 -0.66 -11.56
CA GLN A 8 -7.99 0.38 -10.56
C GLN A 8 -8.17 -0.24 -9.17
N PHE A 9 -7.43 0.31 -8.19
CA PHE A 9 -7.55 -0.03 -6.77
C PHE A 9 -7.89 1.24 -5.99
N ASN A 10 -8.96 1.21 -5.20
CA ASN A 10 -9.39 2.33 -4.36
C ASN A 10 -10.32 1.82 -3.25
N THR A 11 -10.59 2.66 -2.26
CA THR A 11 -11.44 2.31 -1.09
C THR A 11 -12.89 1.95 -1.46
N LYS A 12 -13.39 2.35 -2.64
CA LYS A 12 -14.77 2.06 -3.08
C LYS A 12 -14.89 0.66 -3.66
N THR A 13 -13.87 0.19 -4.37
CA THR A 13 -13.88 -1.12 -5.04
C THR A 13 -13.12 -2.18 -4.25
N HIS A 14 -12.23 -1.77 -3.35
CA HIS A 14 -11.40 -2.66 -2.54
C HIS A 14 -11.40 -2.16 -1.09
N PRO A 15 -12.27 -2.71 -0.22
CA PRO A 15 -12.34 -2.30 1.19
C PRO A 15 -11.01 -2.43 1.95
N ASP A 16 -10.14 -3.37 1.54
CA ASP A 16 -8.81 -3.57 2.12
C ASP A 16 -7.79 -2.50 1.68
N PHE A 17 -8.11 -1.71 0.65
CA PHE A 17 -7.31 -0.56 0.22
C PHE A 17 -7.57 0.61 1.17
N SER A 18 -6.84 0.63 2.28
CA SER A 18 -7.16 1.46 3.45
C SER A 18 -7.23 2.97 3.22
N SER A 19 -6.65 3.50 2.13
CA SER A 19 -6.70 4.92 1.82
C SER A 19 -6.53 5.21 0.32
N ASN A 20 -7.21 6.23 -0.18
CA ASN A 20 -6.96 6.79 -1.51
C ASN A 20 -5.88 7.88 -1.51
N ASN A 21 -5.39 8.28 -0.33
CA ASN A 21 -4.39 9.33 -0.19
C ASN A 21 -3.00 8.70 -0.10
N ILE A 22 -2.49 8.29 -1.27
CA ILE A 22 -1.17 7.68 -1.42
C ILE A 22 -0.12 8.77 -1.59
N ARG A 23 0.86 8.80 -0.70
CA ARG A 23 1.93 9.80 -0.68
C ARG A 23 3.20 9.33 -1.39
N VAL A 24 3.51 8.05 -1.24
CA VAL A 24 4.76 7.46 -1.73
C VAL A 24 4.53 6.03 -2.16
N ILE A 25 5.30 5.60 -3.16
CA ILE A 25 5.23 4.25 -3.72
C ILE A 25 6.67 3.74 -3.90
N THR A 26 6.92 2.48 -3.58
CA THR A 26 8.11 1.74 -3.96
C THR A 26 7.75 0.30 -4.33
N GLU A 27 8.65 -0.43 -4.96
CA GLU A 27 8.46 -1.82 -5.40
C GLU A 27 9.50 -2.71 -4.72
N ASP A 28 9.09 -3.91 -4.28
CA ASP A 28 10.00 -4.93 -3.78
C ASP A 28 10.49 -5.89 -4.88
N VAL A 29 11.52 -6.70 -4.60
CA VAL A 29 12.07 -7.66 -5.58
C VAL A 29 11.07 -8.74 -6.04
N TYR A 30 9.92 -8.87 -5.37
CA TYR A 30 8.88 -9.83 -5.74
C TYR A 30 7.78 -9.19 -6.59
N GLY A 31 7.93 -7.92 -6.98
CA GLY A 31 6.94 -7.18 -7.77
C GLY A 31 5.71 -6.73 -6.98
N ASN A 32 5.80 -6.67 -5.65
CA ASN A 32 4.75 -6.04 -4.84
C ASN A 32 5.00 -4.53 -4.76
N LEU A 33 3.93 -3.76 -4.89
CA LEU A 33 3.95 -2.33 -4.63
C LEU A 33 3.71 -2.08 -3.14
N TRP A 34 4.54 -1.23 -2.56
CA TRP A 34 4.40 -0.73 -1.20
C TRP A 34 3.97 0.74 -1.27
N LEU A 35 2.78 1.04 -0.75
CA LEU A 35 2.12 2.33 -0.85
C LEU A 35 2.03 2.97 0.54
N GLY A 36 2.77 4.06 0.75
CA GLY A 36 2.68 4.85 1.98
C GLY A 36 1.53 5.83 1.91
N THR A 37 0.73 5.90 2.97
CA THR A 37 -0.46 6.76 3.04
C THR A 37 -0.27 7.91 4.05
N GLU A 38 -1.12 8.94 3.96
CA GLU A 38 -1.04 10.08 4.89
C GLU A 38 -1.43 9.74 6.34
N ASN A 39 -2.39 8.84 6.58
CA ASN A 39 -2.91 8.55 7.93
C ASN A 39 -3.31 7.09 8.16
N GLU A 40 -3.20 6.23 7.15
CA GLU A 40 -3.74 4.86 7.17
C GLU A 40 -2.64 3.80 7.08
N GLY A 41 -1.39 4.19 7.32
CA GLY A 41 -0.23 3.31 7.33
C GLY A 41 0.27 2.97 5.93
N LEU A 42 0.64 1.70 5.78
CA LEU A 42 1.29 1.16 4.59
C LEU A 42 0.37 0.12 3.95
N ILE A 43 0.29 0.11 2.62
CA ILE A 43 -0.46 -0.92 1.87
C ILE A 43 0.56 -1.70 1.04
N LYS A 44 0.57 -3.03 1.18
CA LYS A 44 1.23 -3.91 0.22
C LYS A 44 0.22 -4.38 -0.81
N LEU A 45 0.50 -4.16 -2.07
CA LEU A 45 -0.32 -4.60 -3.20
C LEU A 45 0.48 -5.55 -4.07
N ASN A 46 0.02 -6.79 -4.16
CA ASN A 46 0.52 -7.73 -5.15
C ASN A 46 -0.24 -7.49 -6.48
N VAL A 47 0.45 -6.94 -7.49
CA VAL A 47 -0.20 -6.49 -8.74
C VAL A 47 -0.69 -7.66 -9.60
N SER A 48 -0.03 -8.82 -9.54
CA SER A 48 -0.40 -10.00 -10.33
C SER A 48 -1.67 -10.67 -9.80
N THR A 49 -1.80 -10.81 -8.48
CA THR A 49 -2.94 -11.46 -7.81
C THR A 49 -4.05 -10.49 -7.42
N GLY A 50 -3.73 -9.20 -7.25
CA GLY A 50 -4.65 -8.20 -6.68
C GLY A 50 -4.77 -8.27 -5.16
N LEU A 51 -3.96 -9.08 -4.47
CA LEU A 51 -3.98 -9.16 -3.02
C LEU A 51 -3.51 -7.84 -2.39
N ILE A 52 -4.34 -7.29 -1.51
CA ILE A 52 -4.08 -6.07 -0.76
C ILE A 52 -3.88 -6.42 0.71
N THR A 53 -2.81 -5.94 1.31
CA THR A 53 -2.49 -6.16 2.73
C THR A 53 -2.19 -4.82 3.41
N PRO A 54 -3.11 -4.29 4.23
CA PRO A 54 -2.89 -3.08 4.99
C PRO A 54 -2.07 -3.35 6.27
N TYR A 55 -1.12 -2.47 6.55
CA TYR A 55 -0.32 -2.44 7.77
C TYR A 55 -0.55 -1.11 8.46
N LYS A 56 -0.88 -1.17 9.75
CA LYS A 56 -1.16 0.00 10.59
C LYS A 56 -0.44 -0.14 11.93
N LYS A 57 -0.24 0.99 12.59
CA LYS A 57 0.09 1.04 14.02
C LYS A 57 -1.03 0.36 14.81
N LYS A 58 -0.65 -0.53 15.72
CA LYS A 58 -1.54 -1.17 16.67
C LYS A 58 -1.04 -0.90 18.08
N GLU A 59 -1.94 -0.45 18.94
CA GLU A 59 -1.62 -0.23 20.35
C GLU A 59 -1.16 -1.54 20.99
N LYS A 60 -0.07 -1.48 21.75
CA LYS A 60 0.56 -2.62 22.46
C LYS A 60 1.16 -3.72 21.56
N ASP A 61 1.33 -3.48 20.26
CA ASP A 61 2.04 -4.38 19.36
C ASP A 61 3.31 -3.71 18.82
N ASN A 62 4.45 -4.09 19.40
CA ASN A 62 5.77 -3.56 19.04
C ASN A 62 6.25 -4.01 17.66
N ASN A 63 5.57 -4.98 17.04
CA ASN A 63 5.86 -5.43 15.68
C ASN A 63 4.99 -4.71 14.64
N SER A 64 4.15 -3.76 15.06
CA SER A 64 3.34 -2.92 14.17
C SER A 64 4.09 -1.63 13.76
N LEU A 65 3.49 -0.83 12.87
CA LEU A 65 4.09 0.44 12.46
C LEU A 65 4.21 1.41 13.63
N SER A 66 5.30 2.17 13.69
CA SER A 66 5.49 3.23 14.69
C SER A 66 4.59 4.44 14.44
N ASN A 67 4.19 4.69 13.19
CA ASN A 67 3.30 5.77 12.77
C ASN A 67 2.51 5.38 11.51
N ASN A 68 1.30 5.92 11.36
CA ASN A 68 0.47 5.72 10.18
C ASN A 68 0.68 6.78 9.08
N ASN A 69 1.42 7.86 9.34
CA ASN A 69 1.76 8.87 8.35
C ASN A 69 3.10 8.54 7.68
N ILE A 70 3.03 7.95 6.50
CA ILE A 70 4.20 7.48 5.75
C ILE A 70 4.60 8.53 4.72
N LYS A 71 5.77 9.15 4.93
CA LYS A 71 6.28 10.25 4.09
C LYS A 71 7.33 9.83 3.08
N SER A 72 7.99 8.71 3.31
CA SER A 72 9.03 8.15 2.45
C SER A 72 9.04 6.63 2.61
N LEU A 73 9.43 5.96 1.53
CA LEU A 73 9.71 4.53 1.52
C LEU A 73 11.01 4.32 0.76
N TYR A 74 11.82 3.39 1.25
CA TYR A 74 13.02 2.92 0.58
C TYR A 74 13.05 1.41 0.70
N TYR A 75 13.05 0.73 -0.44
CA TYR A 75 13.32 -0.69 -0.50
C TYR A 75 14.82 -0.86 -0.78
N GLY A 76 15.53 -1.47 0.17
CA GLY A 76 16.97 -1.66 0.08
C GLY A 76 17.36 -2.78 -0.90
N PRO A 77 18.61 -2.77 -1.38
CA PRO A 77 19.18 -3.86 -2.18
C PRO A 77 19.32 -5.17 -1.40
#